data_AF-A0AAQ3SPT9-F1
#
_entry.id   AF-A0AAQ3SPT9-F1
#
_cell.length_a   1.000
_cell.length_b   1.000
_cell.length_c   1.000
_cell.angle_alpha   90.00
_cell.angle_beta   90.00
_cell.angle_gamma   90.00
#
_symmetry.space_group_name_H-M   'P 1'
#
loop_
_entity.id
_entity.type
_entity.pdbx_description
1 polymer ?
#
loop_
_entity_poly.entity_id
_entity_poly.type
_entity_poly.pdbx_seq_one_letter_code
_entity_poly.pdbx_strand_id
1 'polypeptide(L)'
;MRSWRTLTETMSGNLVEPPPNYHPIGIKWVFKNKQGENGMVVRNKAKLVAQGFCQKEGIDYEETFAPVARLEAIRILLAFAASKGFKLQQMDVKSAFLNGFIEKEVYVRQPPGFESTRFPDQVYKLRKALYGLKQAPRAWYARLKSFLLKSRFVMGSIDKTLFLLSRGGDTLIVQIYIDDIIFGGSSHALVSSFAEQMSKEFEMSLMDELQFFLGLSSKAQKEPSSIKPNILKKFEMGDSKPMTTPMSTNTALDADEDGEAVDQKEF
;
A
#
# COMPACT_ATOMS: atom_id res chain seq x y z
N MET A 1 -2.38 -8.38 -18.96
CA MET A 1 -1.08 -7.82 -19.38
C MET A 1 -0.66 -6.66 -18.47
N ARG A 2 0.03 -6.94 -17.35
CA ARG A 2 0.75 -5.89 -16.57
C ARG A 2 2.25 -5.88 -16.89
N SER A 3 2.78 -7.01 -17.39
CA SER A 3 4.18 -7.21 -17.79
C SER A 3 4.62 -6.33 -18.96
N TRP A 4 3.75 -6.17 -19.98
CA TRP A 4 4.06 -5.36 -21.16
C TRP A 4 4.31 -3.89 -20.83
N ARG A 5 3.54 -3.31 -19.89
CA ARG A 5 3.73 -1.92 -19.44
C ARG A 5 5.09 -1.69 -18.81
N THR A 6 5.59 -2.62 -18.00
CA THR A 6 6.92 -2.50 -17.40
C THR A 6 8.00 -2.40 -18.49
N LEU A 7 7.89 -3.21 -19.54
CA LEU A 7 8.80 -3.18 -20.68
C LEU A 7 8.70 -1.84 -21.43
N THR A 8 7.49 -1.38 -21.75
CA THR A 8 7.29 -0.16 -22.55
C THR A 8 7.54 1.14 -21.78
N GLU A 9 7.23 1.20 -20.48
CA GLU A 9 7.30 2.45 -19.71
C GLU A 9 8.61 2.61 -18.93
N THR A 10 9.22 1.49 -18.52
CA THR A 10 10.44 1.51 -17.69
C THR A 10 11.69 1.24 -18.52
N MET A 11 11.59 0.43 -19.58
CA MET A 11 12.76 -0.12 -20.31
C MET A 11 12.84 0.36 -21.77
N SER A 12 11.75 0.89 -22.35
CA SER A 12 11.73 1.34 -23.75
C SER A 12 12.79 2.41 -24.04
N GLY A 13 13.55 2.22 -25.12
CA GLY A 13 14.51 3.18 -25.64
C GLY A 13 15.79 3.38 -24.81
N ASN A 14 16.09 2.52 -23.83
CA ASN A 14 17.28 2.66 -22.96
C ASN A 14 18.15 1.38 -22.92
N LEU A 15 18.19 0.62 -24.03
CA LEU A 15 19.13 -0.48 -24.19
C LEU A 15 20.50 0.10 -24.55
N VAL A 16 21.51 -0.15 -23.71
CA VAL A 16 22.83 0.48 -23.78
C VAL A 16 23.94 -0.51 -23.49
N GLU A 17 25.17 -0.17 -23.87
CA GLU A 17 26.33 -0.94 -23.44
C GLU A 17 26.50 -0.83 -21.91
N PRO A 18 26.85 -1.93 -21.23
CA PRO A 18 27.08 -1.90 -19.80
C PRO A 18 28.28 -1.01 -19.47
N PRO A 19 28.19 -0.15 -18.44
CA PRO A 19 29.33 0.64 -18.02
C PRO A 19 30.51 -0.26 -17.60
N PRO A 20 31.76 0.17 -17.83
CA PRO A 20 32.93 -0.58 -17.36
C PRO A 20 32.83 -0.86 -15.85
N ASN A 21 33.09 -2.10 -15.45
CA ASN A 21 33.04 -2.57 -14.05
C ASN A 21 31.67 -2.52 -13.36
N TYR A 22 30.59 -2.17 -14.08
CA TYR A 22 29.24 -2.26 -13.52
C TYR A 22 28.71 -3.69 -13.64
N HIS A 23 28.09 -4.19 -12.58
CA HIS A 23 27.49 -5.53 -12.56
C HIS A 23 25.97 -5.40 -12.71
N PRO A 24 25.39 -5.67 -13.90
CA PRO A 24 23.97 -5.47 -14.14
C PRO A 24 23.12 -6.35 -13.24
N ILE A 25 22.08 -5.76 -12.63
CA ILE A 25 21.17 -6.47 -11.75
C ILE A 25 20.33 -7.44 -12.58
N GLY A 26 20.25 -8.69 -12.15
CA GLY A 26 19.39 -9.68 -12.80
C GLY A 26 17.91 -9.34 -12.60
N ILE A 27 17.08 -9.73 -13.57
CA ILE A 27 15.62 -9.57 -13.50
C ILE A 27 14.95 -10.91 -13.76
N LYS A 28 13.79 -11.11 -13.14
CA LYS A 28 13.00 -12.34 -13.28
C LYS A 28 11.52 -12.07 -13.36
N TRP A 29 10.80 -12.99 -13.97
CA TRP A 29 9.34 -13.01 -13.93
C TRP A 29 8.85 -13.65 -12.65
N VAL A 30 7.91 -12.97 -11.97
CA VAL A 30 7.18 -13.51 -10.83
C VAL A 30 5.72 -13.65 -11.22
N PHE A 31 5.22 -14.87 -11.17
CA PHE A 31 3.84 -15.22 -11.51
C PHE A 31 3.02 -15.46 -10.24
N LYS A 32 1.80 -14.93 -10.20
CA LYS A 32 0.86 -15.13 -9.08
C LYS A 32 -0.56 -15.21 -9.60
N ASN A 33 -1.27 -16.26 -9.21
CA ASN A 33 -2.69 -16.39 -9.48
C ASN A 33 -3.47 -15.70 -8.36
N LYS A 34 -4.42 -14.84 -8.73
CA LYS A 34 -5.42 -14.29 -7.81
C LYS A 34 -6.62 -15.22 -7.84
N GLN A 35 -6.89 -15.87 -6.72
CA GLN A 35 -8.08 -16.69 -6.52
C GLN A 35 -9.23 -15.80 -6.01
N GLY A 36 -10.45 -16.12 -6.45
CA GLY A 36 -11.69 -15.57 -5.92
C GLY A 36 -12.07 -16.24 -4.61
N GLU A 37 -13.17 -15.80 -4.00
CA GLU A 37 -13.69 -16.36 -2.74
C GLU A 37 -14.06 -17.84 -2.88
N ASN A 38 -14.44 -18.27 -4.07
CA ASN A 38 -14.72 -19.67 -4.42
C ASN A 38 -13.47 -20.51 -4.75
N GLY A 39 -12.26 -19.98 -4.55
CA GLY A 39 -11.00 -20.66 -4.86
C GLY A 39 -10.63 -20.71 -6.35
N MET A 40 -11.51 -20.29 -7.26
CA MET A 40 -11.22 -20.26 -8.69
C MET A 40 -10.24 -19.14 -9.05
N VAL A 41 -9.38 -19.38 -10.03
CA VAL A 41 -8.45 -18.37 -10.52
C VAL A 41 -9.22 -17.28 -11.28
N VAL A 42 -9.29 -16.09 -10.69
CA VAL A 42 -9.94 -14.92 -11.29
C VAL A 42 -8.95 -14.13 -12.16
N ARG A 43 -7.64 -14.18 -11.83
CA ARG A 43 -6.65 -13.42 -12.60
C ARG A 43 -5.23 -13.97 -12.45
N ASN A 44 -4.56 -14.17 -13.59
CA ASN A 44 -3.12 -14.42 -13.62
C ASN A 44 -2.35 -13.10 -13.62
N LYS A 45 -1.43 -12.93 -12.67
CA LYS A 45 -0.53 -11.77 -12.58
C LYS A 45 0.89 -12.21 -12.93
N ALA A 46 1.54 -11.47 -13.83
CA ALA A 46 2.96 -11.56 -14.07
C ALA A 46 3.58 -10.19 -13.74
N LYS A 47 4.69 -10.19 -13.00
CA LYS A 47 5.47 -9.00 -12.67
C LYS A 47 6.93 -9.24 -13.06
N LEU A 48 7.54 -8.25 -13.69
CA LEU A 48 8.99 -8.23 -13.85
C LEU A 48 9.61 -7.64 -12.58
N VAL A 49 10.56 -8.35 -11.99
CA VAL A 49 11.13 -8.01 -10.68
C VAL A 49 12.65 -8.05 -10.76
N ALA A 50 13.30 -6.99 -10.30
CA ALA A 50 14.73 -6.91 -10.11
C ALA A 50 15.17 -7.76 -8.92
N GLN A 51 16.31 -8.40 -9.06
CA GLN A 51 17.01 -9.09 -7.99
C GLN A 51 17.70 -8.06 -7.08
N GLY A 52 16.94 -7.21 -6.40
CA GLY A 52 17.51 -6.13 -5.58
C GLY A 52 18.34 -6.60 -4.39
N PHE A 53 18.30 -7.88 -4.03
CA PHE A 53 19.25 -8.46 -3.08
C PHE A 53 20.70 -8.41 -3.59
N CYS A 54 20.92 -8.31 -4.91
CA CYS A 54 22.22 -8.09 -5.53
C CYS A 54 22.68 -6.62 -5.49
N GLN A 55 21.82 -5.67 -5.08
CA GLN A 55 22.17 -4.25 -5.03
C GLN A 55 23.10 -3.94 -3.86
N LYS A 56 24.10 -3.10 -4.16
CA LYS A 56 25.09 -2.60 -3.21
C LYS A 56 24.79 -1.15 -2.84
N GLU A 57 24.76 -0.89 -1.53
CA GLU A 57 24.66 0.47 -0.99
C GLU A 57 25.90 1.30 -1.38
N GLY A 58 25.70 2.59 -1.63
CA GLY A 58 26.72 3.50 -2.14
C GLY A 58 26.99 3.37 -3.65
N ILE A 59 26.53 2.31 -4.30
CA ILE A 59 26.65 2.09 -5.74
C ILE A 59 25.27 2.21 -6.41
N ASP A 60 24.35 1.29 -6.08
CA ASP A 60 23.04 1.19 -6.74
C ASP A 60 21.95 2.01 -6.05
N TYR A 61 22.18 2.38 -4.79
CA TYR A 61 21.30 3.22 -3.99
C TYR A 61 22.09 3.84 -2.83
N GLU A 62 21.62 4.98 -2.32
CA GLU A 62 22.13 5.58 -1.08
C GLU A 62 21.15 5.33 0.07
N GLU A 63 19.87 5.67 -0.12
CA GLU A 63 18.85 5.53 0.91
C GLU A 63 17.64 4.75 0.39
N THR A 64 17.07 3.89 1.24
CA THR A 64 15.93 3.03 0.91
C THR A 64 14.68 3.35 1.73
N PHE A 65 14.84 4.16 2.78
CA PHE A 65 13.77 4.42 3.74
C PHE A 65 12.60 5.17 3.08
N ALA A 66 11.41 4.60 3.25
CA ALA A 66 10.13 5.21 2.90
C ALA A 66 9.24 5.20 4.15
N PRO A 67 8.62 6.32 4.53
CA PRO A 67 7.74 6.35 5.68
C PRO A 67 6.47 5.53 5.39
N VAL A 68 5.99 4.81 6.40
CA VAL A 68 4.76 4.02 6.35
C VAL A 68 3.87 4.48 7.49
N ALA A 69 2.58 4.72 7.20
CA ALA A 69 1.62 5.10 8.23
C ALA A 69 1.55 4.02 9.30
N ARG A 70 1.68 4.44 10.56
CA ARG A 70 1.51 3.54 11.69
C ARG A 70 0.03 3.22 11.89
N LEU A 71 -0.26 2.05 12.46
CA LEU A 71 -1.64 1.66 12.74
C LEU A 71 -2.33 2.63 13.70
N GLU A 72 -1.59 3.20 14.64
CA GLU A 72 -2.08 4.22 15.56
C GLU A 72 -2.52 5.49 14.82
N ALA A 73 -1.73 5.93 13.84
CA ALA A 73 -2.08 7.10 13.01
C ALA A 73 -3.34 6.84 12.18
N ILE A 74 -3.45 5.64 11.60
CA ILE A 74 -4.65 5.21 10.87
C ILE A 74 -5.88 5.18 11.80
N ARG A 75 -5.75 4.66 13.03
CA ARG A 75 -6.84 4.64 14.02
C ARG A 75 -7.26 6.05 14.41
N ILE A 76 -6.31 6.96 14.63
CA ILE A 76 -6.58 8.37 14.93
C ILE A 76 -7.30 9.03 13.76
N LEU A 77 -6.88 8.79 12.52
CA LEU A 77 -7.55 9.29 11.32
C LEU A 77 -9.01 8.83 11.25
N LEU A 78 -9.26 7.53 11.47
CA LEU A 78 -10.61 6.96 11.44
C LEU A 78 -11.50 7.59 12.53
N ALA A 79 -10.98 7.69 13.76
CA ALA A 79 -11.71 8.31 14.88
C ALA A 79 -11.99 9.80 14.62
N PHE A 80 -11.01 10.53 14.09
CA PHE A 80 -11.18 11.93 13.72
C PHE A 80 -12.24 12.10 12.63
N ALA A 81 -12.17 11.31 11.56
CA ALA A 81 -13.13 11.34 10.48
C ALA A 81 -14.55 11.05 10.98
N ALA A 82 -14.72 10.03 11.83
CA ALA A 82 -16.01 9.72 12.45
C ALA A 82 -16.54 10.90 13.30
N SER A 83 -15.68 11.52 14.11
CA SER A 83 -16.07 12.68 14.94
C SER A 83 -16.47 13.92 14.12
N LYS A 84 -15.91 14.07 12.92
CA LYS A 84 -16.18 15.20 12.01
C LYS A 84 -17.22 14.89 10.94
N GLY A 85 -17.74 13.65 10.90
CA GLY A 85 -18.66 13.21 9.85
C GLY A 85 -18.02 13.14 8.45
N PHE A 86 -16.69 13.01 8.36
CA PHE A 86 -16.00 12.90 7.07
C PHE A 86 -16.21 11.51 6.49
N LYS A 87 -16.66 11.46 5.24
CA LYS A 87 -16.68 10.23 4.45
C LYS A 87 -15.29 9.95 3.92
N LEU A 88 -14.70 8.85 4.37
CA LEU A 88 -13.40 8.40 3.89
C LEU A 88 -13.58 7.55 2.62
N GLN A 89 -12.70 7.76 1.66
CA GLN A 89 -12.56 7.00 0.43
C GLN A 89 -11.16 6.42 0.35
N GLN A 90 -11.00 5.39 -0.48
CA GLN A 90 -9.71 4.76 -0.72
C GLN A 90 -9.40 4.72 -2.21
N MET A 91 -8.14 4.96 -2.55
CA MET A 91 -7.62 4.72 -3.90
C MET A 91 -6.39 3.80 -3.82
N ASP A 92 -6.33 2.83 -4.73
CA ASP A 92 -5.17 1.97 -4.95
C ASP A 92 -4.39 2.48 -6.17
N VAL A 93 -3.09 2.68 -5.99
CA VAL A 93 -2.21 3.11 -7.08
C VAL A 93 -1.76 1.88 -7.85
N LYS A 94 -2.12 1.79 -9.13
CA LYS A 94 -1.66 0.67 -9.94
C LYS A 94 -0.17 0.81 -10.20
N SER A 95 0.55 -0.26 -9.88
CA SER A 95 1.98 -0.35 -10.14
C SER A 95 2.76 0.79 -9.48
N ALA A 96 2.41 1.18 -8.25
CA ALA A 96 2.95 2.34 -7.53
C ALA A 96 4.46 2.55 -7.69
N PHE A 97 5.26 1.49 -7.54
CA PHE A 97 6.72 1.57 -7.67
C PHE A 97 7.19 1.98 -9.07
N LEU A 98 6.48 1.58 -10.12
CA LEU A 98 6.80 1.96 -11.50
C LEU A 98 6.56 3.45 -11.77
N ASN A 99 5.88 4.19 -10.87
CA ASN A 99 5.71 5.63 -10.97
C ASN A 99 6.86 6.42 -10.31
N GLY A 100 7.67 5.77 -9.47
CA GLY A 100 8.81 6.40 -8.80
C GLY A 100 10.00 6.57 -9.74
N PHE A 101 10.67 7.73 -9.68
CA PHE A 101 11.94 7.93 -10.38
C PHE A 101 13.10 7.48 -9.49
N ILE A 102 14.10 6.83 -10.09
CA ILE A 102 15.33 6.49 -9.37
C ILE A 102 16.38 7.58 -9.56
N GLU A 103 17.07 7.93 -8.48
CA GLU A 103 18.10 8.99 -8.49
C GLU A 103 19.45 8.45 -8.98
N LYS A 104 19.80 7.22 -8.58
CA LYS A 104 21.00 6.52 -9.03
C LYS A 104 20.77 5.79 -10.34
N GLU A 105 21.83 5.72 -11.14
CA GLU A 105 21.84 4.91 -12.35
C GLU A 105 21.82 3.43 -11.97
N VAL A 106 20.77 2.75 -12.38
CA VAL A 106 20.62 1.31 -12.17
C VAL A 106 20.51 0.63 -13.52
N TYR A 107 21.35 -0.36 -13.76
CA TYR A 107 21.30 -1.16 -14.97
C TYR A 107 20.82 -2.56 -14.64
N VAL A 108 19.90 -3.06 -15.46
CA VAL A 108 19.38 -4.42 -15.35
C VAL A 108 19.65 -5.21 -16.62
N ARG A 109 19.79 -6.53 -16.47
CA ARG A 109 19.88 -7.45 -17.60
C ARG A 109 18.60 -7.39 -18.45
N GLN A 110 18.69 -7.93 -19.66
CA GLN A 110 17.51 -8.05 -20.52
C GLN A 110 16.49 -9.03 -19.90
N PRO A 111 15.17 -8.77 -20.05
CA PRO A 111 14.15 -9.62 -19.46
C PRO A 111 14.15 -10.98 -20.12
N PRO A 112 14.02 -12.08 -19.34
CA PRO A 112 13.95 -13.41 -19.92
C PRO A 112 12.83 -13.52 -20.96
N GLY A 113 13.16 -13.94 -22.17
CA GLY A 113 12.26 -14.05 -23.32
C GLY A 113 12.05 -12.76 -24.13
N PHE A 114 12.78 -11.69 -23.82
CA PHE A 114 12.73 -10.39 -24.51
C PHE A 114 14.13 -9.87 -24.83
N GLU A 115 15.12 -10.75 -24.89
CA GLU A 115 16.50 -10.42 -25.24
C GLU A 115 16.62 -10.03 -26.72
N SER A 116 17.40 -8.99 -26.99
CA SER A 116 17.71 -8.55 -28.34
C SER A 116 18.68 -9.52 -29.00
N THR A 117 18.27 -10.11 -30.13
CA THR A 117 19.16 -10.95 -30.96
C THR A 117 20.29 -10.13 -31.59
N ARG A 118 20.06 -8.83 -31.84
CA ARG A 118 21.06 -7.92 -32.42
C ARG A 118 22.05 -7.41 -31.38
N PHE A 119 21.62 -7.28 -30.12
CA PHE A 119 22.40 -6.70 -29.03
C PHE A 119 22.29 -7.57 -27.77
N PRO A 120 22.83 -8.79 -27.77
CA PRO A 120 22.63 -9.76 -26.68
C PRO A 120 23.27 -9.31 -25.36
N ASP A 121 24.41 -8.60 -25.42
CA ASP A 121 25.18 -8.20 -24.24
C ASP A 121 24.81 -6.82 -23.69
N GLN A 122 23.87 -6.12 -24.33
CA GLN A 122 23.40 -4.83 -23.84
C GLN A 122 22.47 -4.98 -22.64
N VAL A 123 22.37 -3.90 -21.87
CA VAL A 123 21.60 -3.82 -20.61
C VAL A 123 20.62 -2.67 -20.67
N TYR A 124 19.55 -2.75 -19.88
CA TYR A 124 18.60 -1.66 -19.77
C TYR A 124 19.01 -0.72 -18.64
N LYS A 125 19.18 0.56 -18.98
CA LYS A 125 19.30 1.63 -17.98
C LYS A 125 17.90 2.01 -17.50
N LEU A 126 17.64 1.83 -16.20
CA LEU A 126 16.36 2.17 -15.61
C LEU A 126 16.25 3.68 -15.35
N ARG A 127 15.08 4.26 -15.68
CA ARG A 127 14.72 5.64 -15.28
C ARG A 127 13.69 5.68 -14.16
N LYS A 128 12.82 4.68 -14.12
CA LYS A 128 11.81 4.51 -13.06
C LYS A 128 12.13 3.28 -12.23
N ALA A 129 11.64 3.24 -11.00
CA ALA A 129 11.90 2.13 -10.11
C ALA A 129 11.17 0.87 -10.59
N LEU A 130 11.85 -0.27 -10.50
CA LEU A 130 11.27 -1.59 -10.76
C LEU A 130 10.89 -2.26 -9.44
N TYR A 131 9.90 -3.14 -9.47
CA TYR A 131 9.66 -4.05 -8.35
C TYR A 131 10.95 -4.81 -7.99
N GLY A 132 11.19 -4.98 -6.70
CA GLY A 132 12.35 -5.71 -6.20
C GLY A 132 13.59 -4.85 -6.02
N LEU A 133 13.66 -3.63 -6.58
CA LEU A 133 14.70 -2.68 -6.19
C LEU A 133 14.49 -2.22 -4.75
N LYS A 134 15.58 -2.12 -3.98
CA LYS A 134 15.55 -1.74 -2.56
C LYS A 134 15.00 -0.32 -2.34
N GLN A 135 15.28 0.61 -3.25
CA GLN A 135 14.83 2.00 -3.19
C GLN A 135 13.45 2.26 -3.80
N ALA A 136 12.78 1.24 -4.36
CA ALA A 136 11.52 1.43 -5.07
C ALA A 136 10.39 2.05 -4.22
N PRO A 137 10.17 1.63 -2.95
CA PRO A 137 9.16 2.25 -2.10
C PRO A 137 9.45 3.74 -1.83
N ARG A 138 10.73 4.08 -1.62
CA ARG A 138 11.17 5.47 -1.41
C ARG A 138 10.93 6.32 -2.63
N ALA A 139 11.33 5.83 -3.80
CA ALA A 139 11.15 6.52 -5.08
C ALA A 139 9.67 6.84 -5.35
N TRP A 140 8.78 5.87 -5.05
CA TRP A 140 7.34 6.07 -5.14
C TRP A 140 6.85 7.16 -4.17
N TYR A 141 7.15 7.02 -2.88
CA TYR A 141 6.72 7.99 -1.88
C TYR A 141 7.25 9.40 -2.19
N ALA A 142 8.51 9.53 -2.62
CA ALA A 142 9.11 10.80 -3.00
C ALA A 142 8.37 11.46 -4.19
N ARG A 143 7.97 10.67 -5.21
CA ARG A 143 7.16 11.16 -6.33
C ARG A 143 5.80 11.66 -5.86
N LEU A 144 5.09 10.86 -5.07
CA LEU A 144 3.77 11.20 -4.57
C LEU A 144 3.82 12.44 -3.66
N LYS A 145 4.75 12.48 -2.70
CA LYS A 145 5.00 13.64 -1.84
C LYS A 145 5.24 14.89 -2.67
N SER A 146 6.11 14.82 -3.66
CA SER A 146 6.43 15.97 -4.52
C SER A 146 5.20 16.47 -5.27
N PHE A 147 4.34 15.56 -5.74
CA PHE A 147 3.07 15.91 -6.37
C PHE A 147 2.12 16.61 -5.38
N LEU A 148 1.89 16.03 -4.20
CA LEU A 148 0.99 16.60 -3.19
C LEU A 148 1.44 17.99 -2.72
N LEU A 149 2.74 18.17 -2.47
CA LEU A 149 3.29 19.48 -2.09
C LEU A 149 3.09 20.53 -3.18
N LYS A 150 3.28 20.17 -4.45
CA LYS A 150 2.98 21.06 -5.60
C LYS A 150 1.49 21.39 -5.71
N SER A 151 0.64 20.46 -5.31
CA SER A 151 -0.83 20.63 -5.21
C SER A 151 -1.26 21.36 -3.92
N ARG A 152 -0.35 22.06 -3.23
CA ARG A 152 -0.59 22.89 -2.04
C ARG A 152 -1.00 22.13 -0.78
N PHE A 153 -0.77 20.82 -0.72
CA PHE A 153 -0.93 20.09 0.52
C PHE A 153 0.21 20.43 1.48
N VAL A 154 -0.11 20.44 2.77
CA VAL A 154 0.84 20.54 3.88
C VAL A 154 1.04 19.15 4.46
N MET A 155 2.31 18.73 4.53
CA MET A 155 2.68 17.45 5.15
C MET A 155 2.65 17.55 6.67
N GLY A 156 2.22 16.49 7.34
CA GLY A 156 2.20 16.39 8.80
C GLY A 156 3.58 16.63 9.44
N SER A 157 3.57 17.30 10.59
CA SER A 157 4.79 17.58 11.37
C SER A 157 5.36 16.30 12.00
N ILE A 158 4.49 15.44 12.52
CA ILE A 158 4.84 14.17 13.16
C ILE A 158 4.74 13.01 12.16
N ASP A 159 3.55 12.75 11.63
CA ASP A 159 3.34 11.71 10.62
C ASP A 159 3.62 12.26 9.21
N LYS A 160 4.72 11.79 8.61
CA LYS A 160 5.12 12.17 7.24
C LYS A 160 4.28 11.52 6.14
N THR A 161 3.39 10.59 6.50
CA THR A 161 2.44 9.98 5.57
C THR A 161 1.07 10.65 5.58
N LEU A 162 0.84 11.62 6.47
CA LEU A 162 -0.37 12.44 6.56
C LEU A 162 -0.18 13.76 5.81
N PHE A 163 -1.17 14.14 5.02
CA PHE A 163 -1.22 15.38 4.26
C PHE A 163 -2.57 16.06 4.45
N LEU A 164 -2.55 17.39 4.54
CA LEU A 164 -3.71 18.22 4.77
C LEU A 164 -3.81 19.29 3.69
N LEU A 165 -5.00 19.55 3.18
CA LEU A 165 -5.29 20.68 2.31
C LEU A 165 -6.43 21.48 2.92
N SER A 166 -6.20 22.78 3.15
CA SER A 166 -7.25 23.71 3.57
C SER A 166 -7.56 24.69 2.45
N ARG A 167 -8.85 24.84 2.12
CA ARG A 167 -9.32 25.76 1.09
C ARG A 167 -10.65 26.37 1.51
N GLY A 168 -10.66 27.68 1.79
CA GLY A 168 -11.89 28.42 2.08
C GLY A 168 -12.66 27.90 3.31
N GLY A 169 -11.95 27.43 4.34
CA GLY A 169 -12.53 26.82 5.54
C GLY A 169 -12.76 25.31 5.44
N ASP A 170 -12.81 24.76 4.22
CA ASP A 170 -12.88 23.32 4.03
C ASP A 170 -11.51 22.66 4.23
N THR A 171 -11.53 21.42 4.73
CA THR A 171 -10.34 20.62 4.97
C THR A 171 -10.47 19.27 4.29
N LEU A 172 -9.41 18.87 3.59
CA LEU A 172 -9.21 17.53 3.05
C LEU A 172 -8.00 16.90 3.74
N ILE A 173 -8.16 15.66 4.18
CA ILE A 173 -7.15 14.85 4.83
C ILE A 173 -6.80 13.67 3.92
N VAL A 174 -5.52 13.39 3.78
CA VAL A 174 -4.98 12.31 2.96
C VAL A 174 -3.91 11.57 3.77
N GLN A 175 -4.06 10.26 3.90
CA GLN A 175 -3.12 9.36 4.57
C GLN A 175 -2.61 8.32 3.56
N ILE A 176 -1.30 8.22 3.45
CA ILE A 176 -0.63 7.29 2.53
C ILE A 176 -0.22 6.03 3.29
N TYR A 177 -0.62 4.86 2.78
CA TYR A 177 -0.19 3.56 3.27
C TYR A 177 0.34 2.72 2.10
N ILE A 178 1.63 2.88 1.81
CA ILE A 178 2.33 2.17 0.73
C ILE A 178 1.67 2.44 -0.65
N ASP A 179 0.82 1.52 -1.12
CA ASP A 179 0.14 1.58 -2.42
C ASP A 179 -1.31 2.10 -2.28
N ASP A 180 -1.84 2.13 -1.05
CA ASP A 180 -3.18 2.59 -0.70
C ASP A 180 -3.14 4.05 -0.22
N ILE A 181 -4.15 4.83 -0.62
CA ILE A 181 -4.34 6.21 -0.17
C ILE A 181 -5.74 6.33 0.39
N ILE A 182 -5.83 6.64 1.69
CA ILE A 182 -7.09 6.93 2.38
C ILE A 182 -7.26 8.44 2.42
N PHE A 183 -8.42 8.95 2.07
CA PHE A 183 -8.67 10.38 2.10
C PHE A 183 -10.13 10.71 2.36
N GLY A 184 -10.39 11.90 2.86
CA GLY A 184 -11.73 12.43 3.06
C GLY A 184 -11.67 13.82 3.66
N GLY A 185 -12.78 14.53 3.66
CA GLY A 185 -12.81 15.92 4.05
C GLY A 185 -14.19 16.45 4.32
N SER A 186 -14.25 17.73 4.68
CA SER A 186 -15.50 18.45 4.97
C SER A 186 -16.36 18.70 3.74
N SER A 187 -15.73 18.74 2.55
CA SER A 187 -16.38 19.10 1.30
C SER A 187 -16.25 17.98 0.26
N HIS A 188 -17.40 17.51 -0.21
CA HIS A 188 -17.47 16.52 -1.29
C HIS A 188 -16.76 17.03 -2.56
N ALA A 189 -16.88 18.32 -2.86
CA ALA A 189 -16.21 18.91 -4.03
C ALA A 189 -14.68 18.83 -3.92
N LEU A 190 -14.11 19.03 -2.72
CA LEU A 190 -12.67 18.84 -2.51
C LEU A 190 -12.25 17.39 -2.66
N VAL A 191 -13.02 16.46 -2.09
CA VAL A 191 -12.75 15.01 -2.16
C VAL A 191 -12.78 14.54 -3.62
N SER A 192 -13.80 14.90 -4.39
CA SER A 192 -13.91 14.57 -5.81
C SER A 192 -12.79 15.20 -6.63
N SER A 193 -12.48 16.49 -6.40
CA SER A 193 -11.40 17.17 -7.11
C SER A 193 -10.04 16.51 -6.86
N PHE A 194 -9.78 16.06 -5.63
CA PHE A 194 -8.57 15.31 -5.32
C PHE A 194 -8.51 13.96 -6.04
N ALA A 195 -9.61 13.19 -6.01
CA ALA A 195 -9.68 11.90 -6.69
C ALA A 195 -9.45 12.04 -8.21
N GLU A 196 -9.99 13.08 -8.83
CA GLU A 196 -9.75 13.40 -10.24
C GLU A 196 -8.30 13.79 -10.50
N GLN A 197 -7.69 14.65 -9.69
CA GLN A 197 -6.29 15.04 -9.84
C GLN A 197 -5.36 13.84 -9.74
N MET A 198 -5.58 12.98 -8.75
CA MET A 198 -4.83 11.74 -8.56
C MET A 198 -5.00 10.79 -9.75
N SER A 199 -6.21 10.65 -10.29
CA SER A 199 -6.48 9.79 -11.45
C SER A 199 -5.96 10.33 -12.78
N LYS A 200 -5.78 11.66 -12.87
CA LYS A 200 -5.13 12.30 -14.03
C LYS A 200 -3.62 12.13 -14.01
N GLU A 201 -3.01 12.23 -12.83
CA GLU A 201 -1.56 12.13 -12.66
C GLU A 201 -1.06 10.69 -12.63
N PHE A 202 -1.79 9.82 -11.94
CA PHE A 202 -1.41 8.43 -11.70
C PHE A 202 -2.50 7.48 -12.20
N GLU A 203 -2.10 6.28 -12.60
CA GLU A 203 -3.10 5.26 -12.93
C GLU A 203 -3.68 4.67 -11.65
N MET A 204 -4.87 5.12 -11.30
CA MET A 204 -5.54 4.73 -10.06
C MET A 204 -6.62 3.67 -10.30
N SER A 205 -6.97 2.98 -9.22
CA SER A 205 -8.25 2.30 -9.05
C SER A 205 -8.95 2.96 -7.87
N LEU A 206 -10.01 3.71 -8.13
CA LEU A 206 -10.89 4.20 -7.08
C LEU A 206 -11.59 2.99 -6.45
N MET A 207 -11.51 2.90 -5.13
CA MET A 207 -12.33 1.99 -4.35
C MET A 207 -13.51 2.79 -3.81
N ASP A 208 -14.64 2.11 -3.61
CA ASP A 208 -15.84 2.72 -3.03
C ASP A 208 -15.55 3.32 -1.64
N GLU A 209 -16.55 3.98 -1.06
CA GLU A 209 -16.49 4.49 0.32
C GLU A 209 -15.81 3.47 1.24
N LEU A 210 -14.82 3.92 2.00
CA LEU A 210 -14.07 3.06 2.89
C LEU A 210 -15.10 2.45 3.84
N GLN A 211 -15.33 1.14 3.73
CA GLN A 211 -16.16 0.36 4.66
C GLN A 211 -15.28 -0.41 5.64
N PHE A 212 -14.09 -0.82 5.17
CA PHE A 212 -13.11 -1.59 5.92
C PHE A 212 -11.69 -1.24 5.47
N PHE A 213 -10.80 -0.87 6.40
CA PHE A 213 -9.36 -0.68 6.14
C PHE A 213 -8.53 -1.46 7.17
N LEU A 214 -7.63 -2.33 6.70
CA LEU A 214 -6.79 -3.20 7.56
C LEU A 214 -7.56 -4.02 8.62
N GLY A 215 -8.87 -4.24 8.42
CA GLY A 215 -9.74 -4.94 9.38
C GLY A 215 -10.44 -4.04 10.40
N LEU A 216 -10.35 -2.72 10.25
CA LEU A 216 -11.15 -1.74 10.97
C LEU A 216 -12.34 -1.34 10.09
N SER A 217 -13.56 -1.37 10.62
CA SER A 217 -14.73 -0.86 9.90
C SER A 217 -14.90 0.63 10.12
N SER A 218 -15.24 1.35 9.06
CA SER A 218 -15.53 2.79 9.06
C SER A 218 -17.02 3.11 9.02
N LYS A 219 -17.90 2.08 9.03
CA LYS A 219 -19.31 2.33 9.35
C LYS A 219 -19.38 2.85 10.78
N ALA A 220 -19.98 4.03 10.95
CA ALA A 220 -20.50 4.46 12.23
C ALA A 220 -21.67 3.53 12.62
N GLN A 221 -21.36 2.30 13.01
CA GLN A 221 -22.30 1.48 13.73
C GLN A 221 -22.40 2.05 15.15
N LYS A 222 -23.63 2.08 15.68
CA LYS A 222 -23.89 2.34 17.10
C LYS A 222 -23.28 1.25 18.02
N GLU A 223 -22.65 0.22 17.45
CA GLU A 223 -22.11 -0.97 18.11
C GLU A 223 -20.68 -1.26 17.58
N PRO A 224 -19.63 -1.18 18.43
CA PRO A 224 -18.25 -1.35 18.02
C PRO A 224 -17.78 -2.82 18.11
N SER A 225 -18.12 -3.69 17.15
CA SER A 225 -17.37 -4.95 17.00
C SER A 225 -17.71 -5.67 15.71
N SER A 226 -16.82 -5.62 14.72
CA SER A 226 -16.76 -6.66 13.70
C SER A 226 -15.30 -7.01 13.48
N ILE A 227 -14.77 -7.81 14.41
CA ILE A 227 -13.55 -8.59 14.19
C ILE A 227 -13.81 -9.45 12.95
N LYS A 228 -12.85 -9.50 12.01
CA LYS A 228 -12.99 -10.31 10.78
C LYS A 228 -13.39 -11.75 11.12
N PRO A 229 -14.34 -12.37 10.39
CA PRO A 229 -14.68 -13.79 10.58
C PRO A 229 -13.46 -14.71 10.48
N ASN A 230 -12.44 -14.31 9.71
CA ASN A 230 -11.18 -15.05 9.58
C ASN A 230 -10.34 -15.10 10.86
N ILE A 231 -10.47 -14.12 11.76
CA ILE A 231 -9.80 -14.16 13.07
C ILE A 231 -10.55 -15.13 13.98
N LEU A 232 -11.89 -15.03 14.03
CA LEU A 232 -12.71 -15.96 14.81
C LEU A 232 -12.50 -17.40 14.33
N LYS A 233 -12.45 -17.64 13.02
CA LYS A 233 -12.17 -18.94 12.44
C LYS A 233 -10.74 -19.43 12.71
N LYS A 234 -9.75 -18.53 12.77
CA LYS A 234 -8.36 -18.89 13.10
C LYS A 234 -8.21 -19.37 14.55
N PHE A 235 -9.04 -18.84 15.44
CA PHE A 235 -9.02 -19.15 16.87
C PHE A 235 -10.21 -20.03 17.31
N GLU A 236 -10.96 -20.60 16.35
CA GLU A 236 -12.13 -21.46 16.61
C GLU A 236 -13.23 -20.80 17.49
N MET A 237 -13.28 -19.47 17.49
CA MET A 237 -14.23 -18.66 18.26
C MET A 237 -15.51 -18.37 17.46
N GLY A 238 -15.91 -19.27 16.55
CA GLY A 238 -17.07 -19.08 15.67
C GLY A 238 -18.40 -19.00 16.43
N ASP A 239 -18.50 -19.76 17.52
CA ASP A 239 -19.70 -19.89 18.35
C ASP A 239 -19.59 -19.06 19.66
N SER A 240 -18.53 -18.27 19.81
CA SER A 240 -18.34 -17.44 21.01
C SER A 240 -19.38 -16.33 21.10
N LYS A 241 -19.91 -16.09 22.31
CA LYS A 241 -20.89 -15.03 22.55
C LYS A 241 -20.29 -13.66 22.19
N PRO A 242 -20.96 -12.86 21.35
CA PRO A 242 -20.48 -11.54 21.01
C PRO A 242 -20.52 -10.63 22.25
N MET A 243 -19.41 -9.94 22.52
CA MET A 243 -19.32 -8.97 23.62
C MET A 243 -18.76 -7.66 23.07
N THR A 244 -19.42 -6.55 23.42
CA THR A 244 -19.16 -5.22 22.85
C THR A 244 -17.79 -4.66 23.24
N THR A 245 -17.25 -5.12 24.36
CA THR A 245 -15.90 -4.76 24.84
C THR A 245 -15.14 -6.06 25.11
N PRO A 246 -14.05 -6.35 24.40
CA PRO A 246 -13.26 -7.53 24.71
C PRO A 246 -12.62 -7.39 26.09
N MET A 247 -12.52 -8.51 26.81
CA MET A 247 -11.85 -8.59 28.10
C MET A 247 -10.38 -8.14 27.96
N SER A 248 -9.88 -7.37 28.93
CA SER A 248 -8.48 -6.95 28.97
C SER A 248 -7.56 -8.17 29.02
N THR A 249 -6.44 -8.14 28.30
CA THR A 249 -5.44 -9.22 28.30
C THR A 249 -4.74 -9.38 29.65
N ASN A 250 -4.89 -8.40 30.55
CA ASN A 250 -4.31 -8.40 31.89
C ASN A 250 -5.36 -8.61 33.00
N THR A 251 -6.57 -9.06 32.66
CA THR A 251 -7.56 -9.39 33.70
C THR A 251 -7.12 -10.68 34.40
N ALA A 252 -6.78 -10.58 35.69
CA ALA A 252 -6.69 -11.76 36.55
C ALA A 252 -8.11 -12.25 36.83
N LEU A 253 -8.40 -13.50 36.47
CA LEU A 253 -9.67 -14.13 36.82
C LEU A 253 -9.61 -14.56 38.28
N ASP A 254 -10.56 -14.09 39.07
CA ASP A 254 -10.84 -14.53 40.43
C ASP A 254 -12.07 -15.44 40.47
N ALA A 255 -12.24 -16.16 41.59
CA ALA A 255 -13.39 -17.02 41.78
C ALA A 255 -14.65 -16.16 41.97
N ASP A 256 -15.68 -16.44 41.17
CA ASP A 256 -16.99 -15.84 41.36
C ASP A 256 -17.69 -16.58 42.51
N GLU A 257 -17.52 -16.07 43.74
CA GLU A 257 -18.11 -16.68 44.95
C GLU A 257 -19.65 -16.59 44.96
N ASP A 258 -20.23 -15.71 44.13
CA ASP A 258 -21.68 -15.52 43.98
C ASP A 258 -22.26 -16.22 42.73
N GLY A 259 -21.42 -16.89 41.94
CA GLY A 259 -21.80 -17.56 40.70
C GLY A 259 -22.55 -18.89 40.92
N GLU A 260 -23.43 -19.26 39.99
CA GLU A 260 -24.05 -20.59 40.01
C GLU A 260 -22.99 -21.68 39.75
N ALA A 261 -22.90 -22.66 40.64
CA ALA A 261 -22.00 -23.78 40.49
C ALA A 261 -22.40 -24.64 39.28
N VAL A 262 -21.50 -24.75 38.29
CA VAL A 262 -21.68 -25.59 37.11
C VAL A 262 -20.87 -26.89 37.24
N ASP A 263 -21.46 -28.02 36.83
CA ASP A 263 -20.76 -29.31 36.80
C ASP A 263 -19.72 -29.32 35.67
N GLN A 264 -18.45 -29.47 36.02
CA GLN A 264 -17.33 -29.53 35.07
C GLN A 264 -17.40 -30.73 34.11
N LYS A 265 -18.28 -31.70 34.33
CA LYS A 265 -18.44 -32.85 33.42
C LYS A 265 -19.43 -32.64 32.29
N GLU A 266 -20.21 -31.55 32.32
CA GLU A 266 -21.18 -31.23 31.27
C GLU A 266 -20.71 -30.15 30.27
N PHE A 267 -19.45 -29.71 30.35
CA PHE A 267 -18.82 -28.78 29.39
C PHE A 267 -17.42 -29.23 28.95
#